data_AF-A0A0I9TYQ6-F1
#
_entry.id   AF-A0A0I9TYQ6-F1
#
_cell.length_a   1.000
_cell.length_b   1.000
_cell.length_c   1.000
_cell.angle_alpha   90.00
_cell.angle_beta   90.00
_cell.angle_gamma   90.00
#
_symmetry.space_group_name_H-M   'P 1'
#
loop_
_entity.id
_entity.type
_entity.pdbx_description
1 polymer ?
#
loop_
_entity_poly.entity_id
_entity_poly.type
_entity_poly.pdbx_seq_one_letter_code
_entity_poly.pdbx_strand_id
1 'polypeptide(L)'
;MSFVMVAPESLMSVASDVARMGAALDAANTAALAPITALLAAGEDEVSAAIAALFSSHGQTYQIISARAAEFQTRFVQALTSGAGGYASAEAANASPLQMLEQQVLGAINAPSQALWGRLLIGDGTNGGPGQPGGPGGLLYGNGGNGGASNTAGVPGGSGGPAGLWGNGGAGGAGFNAGAGVAGTNGGAGGAGGWLVGNGGPGGAGGASGGNAAAPLSGGAGGAGGNAIGLFGNGGAGGVGGAGSTGSTGLVDHGAPGGDGGLGAPGGHAGVLYGIGGAGGAGGAGGAGGAGAYYQNGFAGGAGGNGAMGGAG
;
A
#
# COMPACT_ATOMS: atom_id res chain seq x y z
N MET A 1 -24.51 -25.72 14.82
CA MET A 1 -25.15 -24.60 14.10
C MET A 1 -24.48 -24.49 12.74
N SER A 2 -25.22 -24.47 11.64
CA SER A 2 -24.61 -24.28 10.30
C SER A 2 -24.43 -22.79 10.04
N PHE A 3 -23.22 -22.37 9.70
CA PHE A 3 -22.95 -21.01 9.25
C PHE A 3 -23.44 -20.87 7.80
N VAL A 4 -24.27 -19.87 7.54
CA VAL A 4 -24.67 -19.48 6.18
C VAL A 4 -23.69 -18.42 5.71
N MET A 5 -22.83 -18.76 4.76
CA MET A 5 -21.91 -17.82 4.12
C MET A 5 -22.58 -17.29 2.85
N VAL A 6 -22.74 -15.97 2.74
CA VAL A 6 -23.25 -15.29 1.56
C VAL A 6 -22.16 -14.36 1.05
N ALA A 7 -21.93 -14.32 -0.25
CA ALA A 7 -21.05 -13.34 -0.89
C ALA A 7 -21.93 -12.30 -1.61
N PRO A 8 -22.20 -11.13 -1.00
CA PRO A 8 -23.11 -10.11 -1.54
C PRO A 8 -22.75 -9.68 -2.97
N GLU A 9 -21.45 -9.60 -3.29
CA GLU A 9 -20.93 -9.23 -4.60
C GLU A 9 -21.30 -10.26 -5.67
N SER A 10 -21.27 -11.54 -5.33
CA SER A 10 -21.68 -12.61 -6.24
C SER A 10 -23.19 -12.58 -6.52
N LEU A 11 -24.01 -12.27 -5.50
CA LEU A 11 -25.46 -12.15 -5.65
C LEU A 11 -25.85 -10.92 -6.49
N MET A 12 -25.12 -9.81 -6.34
CA MET A 12 -25.30 -8.63 -7.19
C MET A 12 -24.93 -8.91 -8.65
N SER A 13 -23.86 -9.66 -8.90
CA SER A 13 -23.50 -10.10 -10.26
C SER A 13 -24.61 -10.96 -10.88
N VAL A 14 -25.11 -11.95 -10.13
CA VAL A 14 -26.20 -12.82 -10.56
C VAL A 14 -27.48 -12.01 -10.82
N ALA A 15 -27.81 -11.03 -9.98
CA ALA A 15 -28.96 -10.15 -10.21
C ALA A 15 -28.84 -9.36 -11.53
N SER A 16 -27.64 -8.90 -11.87
CA SER A 16 -27.35 -8.23 -13.15
C SER A 16 -27.52 -9.16 -14.34
N ASP A 17 -26.97 -10.38 -14.27
CA ASP A 17 -27.10 -11.39 -15.33
C ASP A 17 -28.57 -11.79 -15.56
N VAL A 18 -29.32 -11.98 -14.47
CA VAL A 18 -30.75 -12.32 -14.49
C VAL A 18 -31.59 -11.17 -15.07
N ALA A 19 -31.25 -9.91 -14.77
CA ALA A 19 -31.88 -8.75 -15.40
C ALA A 19 -31.60 -8.69 -16.91
N ARG A 20 -30.36 -8.99 -17.32
CA ARG A 20 -29.96 -9.01 -18.73
C ARG A 20 -30.68 -10.12 -19.51
N MET A 21 -30.83 -11.31 -18.92
CA MET A 21 -31.64 -12.38 -19.51
C MET A 21 -33.11 -11.98 -19.64
N GLY A 22 -33.68 -11.33 -18.62
CA GLY A 22 -35.05 -10.80 -18.65
C GLY A 22 -35.27 -9.82 -19.80
N ALA A 23 -34.36 -8.86 -19.98
CA ALA A 23 -34.42 -7.89 -21.07
C ALA A 23 -34.30 -8.55 -22.46
N ALA A 24 -33.43 -9.56 -22.61
CA ALA A 24 -33.30 -10.30 -23.87
C ALA A 24 -34.57 -11.08 -24.22
N LEU A 25 -35.21 -11.70 -23.23
CA LEU A 25 -36.48 -12.42 -23.40
C LEU A 25 -37.62 -11.47 -23.76
N ASP A 26 -37.70 -10.31 -23.12
CA ASP A 26 -38.72 -9.30 -23.42
C ASP A 26 -38.58 -8.75 -24.85
N ALA A 27 -37.33 -8.47 -25.28
CA ALA A 27 -37.03 -8.07 -26.65
C ALA A 27 -37.43 -9.15 -27.67
N ALA A 28 -37.15 -10.42 -27.38
CA ALA A 28 -37.52 -11.54 -28.25
C ALA A 28 -39.05 -11.72 -28.32
N ASN A 29 -39.76 -11.63 -27.20
CA ASN A 29 -41.22 -11.72 -27.15
C ASN A 29 -41.89 -10.57 -27.90
N THR A 30 -41.33 -9.37 -27.80
CA THR A 30 -41.79 -8.19 -28.56
C THR A 30 -41.60 -8.38 -30.06
N ALA A 31 -40.42 -8.88 -30.49
CA ALA A 31 -40.15 -9.16 -31.90
C ALA A 31 -41.06 -10.26 -32.48
N ALA A 32 -41.42 -11.26 -31.66
CA ALA A 32 -42.30 -12.35 -32.06
C ALA A 32 -43.79 -11.98 -32.10
N LEU A 33 -44.20 -10.81 -31.57
CA LEU A 33 -45.61 -10.45 -31.40
C LEU A 33 -46.39 -10.44 -32.72
N ALA A 34 -45.93 -9.66 -33.70
CA ALA A 34 -46.59 -9.58 -35.01
C ALA A 34 -46.66 -10.93 -35.76
N PRO A 35 -45.54 -11.68 -35.93
CA PRO A 35 -45.56 -12.91 -36.73
C PRO A 35 -46.41 -14.05 -36.15
N ILE A 36 -46.68 -14.07 -34.84
CA ILE A 36 -47.47 -15.16 -34.21
C ILE A 36 -48.92 -14.78 -33.91
N THR A 37 -49.29 -13.50 -33.94
CA THR A 37 -50.66 -13.03 -33.63
C THR A 37 -51.46 -12.58 -34.85
N ALA A 38 -50.80 -12.36 -35.98
CA ALA A 38 -51.41 -11.92 -37.24
C ALA A 38 -51.13 -12.93 -38.37
N LEU A 39 -51.35 -14.22 -38.11
CA LEU A 39 -51.17 -15.27 -39.10
C LEU A 39 -52.22 -15.15 -40.21
N LEU A 40 -51.75 -15.12 -41.46
CA LEU A 40 -52.60 -15.13 -42.64
C LEU A 40 -52.97 -16.58 -43.01
N ALA A 41 -54.19 -16.78 -43.52
CA ALA A 41 -54.62 -18.07 -44.04
C ALA A 41 -53.75 -18.46 -45.26
N ALA A 42 -53.38 -19.75 -45.36
CA ALA A 42 -52.57 -20.26 -46.46
C ALA A 42 -53.34 -20.39 -47.79
N GLY A 43 -54.67 -20.41 -47.71
CA GLY A 43 -55.61 -20.45 -48.83
C GLY A 43 -56.94 -19.80 -48.46
N GLU A 44 -57.81 -19.61 -49.44
CA GLU A 44 -59.14 -18.96 -49.31
C GLU A 44 -60.22 -19.90 -48.72
N ASP A 45 -59.83 -21.07 -48.19
CA ASP A 45 -60.74 -22.05 -47.62
C ASP A 45 -60.95 -21.86 -46.11
N GLU A 46 -62.09 -22.34 -45.62
CA GLU A 46 -62.49 -22.19 -44.22
C GLU A 46 -61.57 -22.95 -43.26
N VAL A 47 -60.89 -24.02 -43.71
CA VAL A 47 -59.95 -24.80 -42.87
C VAL A 47 -58.66 -24.00 -42.67
N SER A 48 -58.11 -23.40 -43.73
CA SER A 48 -56.96 -22.50 -43.64
C SER A 48 -57.25 -21.27 -42.77
N ALA A 49 -58.44 -20.69 -42.87
CA ALA A 49 -58.88 -19.58 -42.02
C ALA A 49 -59.00 -19.99 -40.55
N ALA A 50 -59.58 -21.17 -40.26
CA ALA A 50 -59.72 -21.69 -38.91
C ALA A 50 -58.35 -22.02 -38.26
N ILE A 51 -57.41 -22.57 -39.02
CA ILE A 51 -56.04 -22.86 -38.55
C ILE A 51 -55.29 -21.56 -38.22
N ALA A 52 -55.35 -20.55 -39.09
CA ALA A 52 -54.73 -19.25 -38.84
C ALA A 52 -55.31 -18.56 -37.59
N ALA A 53 -56.63 -18.64 -37.39
CA ALA A 53 -57.31 -18.11 -36.21
C ALA A 53 -56.89 -18.84 -34.91
N LEU A 54 -56.77 -20.17 -34.94
CA LEU A 54 -56.31 -20.97 -33.80
C LEU A 54 -54.90 -20.57 -33.37
N PHE A 55 -53.95 -20.52 -34.31
CA PHE A 55 -52.57 -20.14 -34.00
C PHE A 55 -52.44 -18.68 -33.56
N SER A 56 -53.22 -17.76 -34.15
CA SER A 56 -53.25 -16.35 -33.73
C SER A 56 -53.76 -16.19 -32.29
N SER A 57 -54.80 -16.94 -31.91
CA SER A 57 -55.32 -16.97 -30.53
C SER A 57 -54.30 -17.57 -29.54
N HIS A 58 -53.58 -18.61 -29.95
CA HIS A 58 -52.49 -19.17 -29.16
C HIS A 58 -51.35 -18.16 -28.97
N GLY A 59 -50.97 -17.44 -30.03
CA GLY A 59 -49.98 -16.37 -29.99
C GLY A 59 -50.36 -15.24 -29.03
N GLN A 60 -51.63 -14.83 -29.01
CA GLN A 60 -52.13 -13.83 -28.05
C GLN A 60 -52.06 -14.32 -26.60
N THR A 61 -52.40 -15.59 -26.36
CA THR A 61 -52.29 -16.21 -25.03
C THR A 61 -50.84 -16.28 -24.56
N TYR A 62 -49.92 -16.64 -25.47
CA TYR A 62 -48.48 -16.62 -25.20
C TYR A 62 -48.00 -15.22 -24.78
N GLN A 63 -48.42 -14.16 -25.49
CA GLN A 63 -48.04 -12.77 -25.18
C GLN A 63 -48.54 -12.30 -23.80
N ILE A 64 -49.73 -12.73 -23.39
CA ILE A 64 -50.25 -12.44 -22.04
C ILE A 64 -49.39 -13.11 -20.96
N ILE A 65 -48.99 -14.36 -21.18
CA ILE A 65 -48.17 -15.11 -20.24
C ILE A 65 -46.75 -14.55 -20.18
N SER A 66 -46.16 -14.17 -21.32
CA SER A 66 -44.81 -13.59 -21.37
C SER A 66 -44.73 -12.25 -20.65
N ALA A 67 -45.76 -11.39 -20.78
CA ALA A 67 -45.84 -10.14 -20.02
C ALA A 67 -45.87 -10.39 -18.51
N ARG A 68 -46.64 -11.39 -18.06
CA ARG A 68 -46.70 -11.77 -16.64
C ARG A 68 -45.37 -12.36 -16.14
N ALA A 69 -44.65 -13.10 -16.98
CA ALA A 69 -43.32 -13.61 -16.67
C ALA A 69 -42.28 -12.48 -16.55
N ALA A 70 -42.35 -11.44 -17.39
CA ALA A 70 -41.48 -10.27 -17.31
C ALA A 70 -41.68 -9.47 -16.00
N GLU A 71 -42.92 -9.32 -15.54
CA GLU A 71 -43.21 -8.71 -14.24
C GLU A 71 -42.65 -9.53 -13.07
N PHE A 72 -42.81 -10.86 -13.12
CA PHE A 72 -42.23 -11.75 -12.12
C PHE A 72 -40.70 -11.62 -12.07
N GLN A 73 -40.05 -11.64 -13.23
CA GLN A 73 -38.60 -11.50 -13.35
C GLN A 73 -38.11 -10.18 -12.74
N THR A 74 -38.82 -9.08 -13.00
CA THR A 74 -38.50 -7.77 -12.44
C THR A 74 -38.56 -7.78 -10.91
N ARG A 75 -39.61 -8.37 -10.33
CA ARG A 75 -39.75 -8.49 -8.87
C ARG A 75 -38.71 -9.43 -8.27
N PHE A 76 -38.34 -10.49 -8.98
CA PHE A 76 -37.30 -11.42 -8.56
C PHE A 76 -35.93 -10.74 -8.47
N VAL A 77 -35.54 -9.98 -9.50
CA VAL A 77 -34.29 -9.19 -9.49
C VAL A 77 -34.29 -8.15 -8.36
N GLN A 78 -35.42 -7.47 -8.13
CA GLN A 78 -35.56 -6.51 -7.03
C GLN A 78 -35.39 -7.18 -5.66
N ALA A 79 -36.02 -8.35 -5.44
CA ALA A 79 -35.89 -9.11 -4.20
C ALA A 79 -34.46 -9.60 -3.98
N LEU A 80 -33.79 -10.09 -5.04
CA LEU A 80 -32.41 -10.55 -4.97
C LEU A 80 -31.43 -9.41 -4.62
N THR A 81 -31.62 -8.24 -5.24
CA THR A 81 -30.81 -7.04 -4.97
C THR A 81 -31.02 -6.54 -3.54
N SER A 82 -32.27 -6.51 -3.07
CA SER A 82 -32.63 -6.14 -1.69
C SER A 82 -32.02 -7.12 -0.68
N GLY A 83 -32.09 -8.42 -0.94
CA GLY A 83 -31.46 -9.45 -0.11
C GLY A 83 -29.94 -9.29 0.00
N ALA A 84 -29.26 -9.08 -1.13
CA ALA A 84 -27.81 -8.84 -1.16
C ALA A 84 -27.41 -7.59 -0.34
N GLY A 85 -28.18 -6.50 -0.48
CA GLY A 85 -27.99 -5.28 0.33
C GLY A 85 -28.23 -5.51 1.83
N GLY A 86 -29.21 -6.34 2.17
CA GLY A 86 -29.47 -6.77 3.54
C GLY A 86 -28.28 -7.49 4.17
N TYR A 87 -27.69 -8.49 3.49
CA TYR A 87 -26.50 -9.20 3.97
C TYR A 87 -25.28 -8.28 4.13
N ALA A 88 -24.98 -7.42 3.14
CA ALA A 88 -23.89 -6.46 3.22
C ALA A 88 -24.06 -5.47 4.40
N SER A 89 -25.30 -5.01 4.63
CA SER A 89 -25.60 -4.12 5.76
C SER A 89 -25.43 -4.82 7.12
N ALA A 90 -25.77 -6.10 7.21
CA ALA A 90 -25.60 -6.90 8.43
C ALA A 90 -24.11 -7.15 8.75
N GLU A 91 -23.28 -7.40 7.72
CA GLU A 91 -21.83 -7.49 7.89
C GLU A 91 -21.23 -6.16 8.37
N ALA A 92 -21.62 -5.04 7.74
CA ALA A 92 -21.16 -3.71 8.14
C ALA A 92 -21.59 -3.33 9.57
N ALA A 93 -22.83 -3.64 9.95
CA ALA A 93 -23.36 -3.38 11.29
C ALA A 93 -22.68 -4.23 12.38
N ASN A 94 -22.18 -5.42 12.03
CA ASN A 94 -21.49 -6.31 12.97
C ASN A 94 -19.97 -6.05 13.04
N ALA A 95 -19.36 -5.42 12.03
CA ALA A 95 -17.93 -5.13 12.02
C ALA A 95 -17.52 -4.06 13.06
N SER A 96 -18.28 -2.97 13.17
CA SER A 96 -17.90 -1.85 14.04
C SER A 96 -18.03 -2.14 15.55
N PRO A 97 -19.05 -2.88 16.04
CA PRO A 97 -19.11 -3.26 17.45
C PRO A 97 -17.99 -4.23 17.84
N LEU A 98 -17.57 -5.12 16.93
CA LEU A 98 -16.46 -6.03 17.16
C LEU A 98 -15.12 -5.29 17.25
N GLN A 99 -14.88 -4.31 16.38
CA GLN A 99 -13.69 -3.46 16.44
C GLN A 99 -13.65 -2.63 17.73
N MET A 100 -14.78 -2.06 18.16
CA MET A 100 -14.86 -1.33 19.43
C MET A 100 -14.63 -2.25 20.62
N LEU A 101 -15.20 -3.46 20.61
CA LEU A 101 -14.98 -4.45 21.66
C LEU A 101 -13.51 -4.87 21.74
N GLU A 102 -12.86 -5.10 20.60
CA GLU A 102 -11.43 -5.41 20.54
C GLU A 102 -10.59 -4.28 21.15
N GLN A 103 -10.85 -3.02 20.78
CA GLN A 103 -10.16 -1.87 21.34
C GLN A 103 -10.40 -1.71 22.85
N GLN A 104 -11.62 -1.97 23.33
CA GLN A 104 -11.94 -1.94 24.76
C GLN A 104 -11.21 -3.05 25.53
N VAL A 105 -11.19 -4.27 24.99
CA VAL A 105 -10.50 -5.41 25.61
C VAL A 105 -8.99 -5.18 25.63
N LEU A 106 -8.40 -4.77 24.51
CA LEU A 106 -6.97 -4.43 24.44
C LEU A 106 -6.63 -3.25 25.37
N GLY A 107 -7.50 -2.23 25.42
CA GLY A 107 -7.36 -1.10 26.34
C GLY A 107 -7.38 -1.55 27.81
N ALA A 108 -8.32 -2.42 28.19
CA ALA A 108 -8.41 -2.98 29.53
C ALA A 108 -7.20 -3.85 29.90
N ILE A 109 -6.72 -4.68 28.96
CA ILE A 109 -5.51 -5.51 29.14
C ILE A 109 -4.26 -4.63 29.27
N ASN A 110 -4.16 -3.56 28.49
CA ASN A 110 -3.00 -2.68 28.46
C ASN A 110 -3.01 -1.63 29.58
N ALA A 111 -4.17 -1.30 30.17
CA ALA A 111 -4.29 -0.23 31.16
C ALA A 111 -3.34 -0.40 32.35
N PRO A 112 -3.18 -1.59 32.96
CA PRO A 112 -2.22 -1.78 34.05
C PRO A 112 -0.77 -1.52 33.61
N SER A 113 -0.34 -2.09 32.48
CA SER A 113 1.02 -1.92 31.97
C SER A 113 1.33 -0.48 31.54
N GLN A 114 0.34 0.21 30.96
CA GLN A 114 0.46 1.62 30.58
C GLN A 114 0.61 2.49 31.83
N ALA A 115 -0.18 2.24 32.87
CA ALA A 115 -0.10 2.98 34.12
C ALA A 115 1.21 2.71 34.88
N LEU A 116 1.72 1.47 34.86
CA LEU A 116 2.91 1.08 35.62
C LEU A 116 4.23 1.38 34.89
N TRP A 117 4.25 1.24 33.55
CA TRP A 117 5.47 1.25 32.76
C TRP A 117 5.44 2.20 31.55
N GLY A 118 4.35 2.95 31.36
CA GLY A 118 4.21 3.87 30.22
C GLY A 118 4.24 3.17 28.86
N ARG A 119 4.00 1.86 28.84
CA ARG A 119 4.15 0.99 27.66
C ARG A 119 3.02 -0.02 27.61
N LEU A 120 2.54 -0.32 26.40
CA LEU A 120 1.53 -1.35 26.19
C LEU A 120 2.08 -2.72 26.61
N LEU A 121 1.23 -3.62 27.07
CA LEU A 121 1.58 -5.03 27.24
C LEU A 121 1.56 -5.73 25.88
N ILE A 122 0.52 -5.45 25.10
CA ILE A 122 0.24 -5.99 23.78
C ILE A 122 -0.10 -4.83 22.84
N GLY A 123 0.59 -4.73 21.71
CA GLY A 123 0.31 -3.75 20.66
C GLY A 123 1.59 -3.21 20.04
N ASP A 124 1.52 -2.73 18.81
CA ASP A 124 2.69 -2.18 18.13
C ASP A 124 3.06 -0.79 18.65
N GLY A 125 4.32 -0.42 18.43
CA GLY A 125 4.83 0.89 18.77
C GLY A 125 4.28 1.95 17.83
N THR A 126 4.08 3.16 18.36
CA THR A 126 3.60 4.29 17.55
C THR A 126 4.65 4.69 16.52
N ASN A 127 4.25 4.89 15.27
CA ASN A 127 5.17 5.41 14.26
C ASN A 127 5.58 6.85 14.62
N GLY A 128 6.84 7.18 14.37
CA GLY A 128 7.35 8.53 14.54
C GLY A 128 6.77 9.49 13.52
N GLY A 129 6.48 10.72 13.95
CA GLY A 129 6.26 11.84 13.04
C GLY A 129 7.54 12.22 12.28
N PRO A 130 7.51 13.24 11.40
CA PRO A 130 8.67 13.57 10.57
C PRO A 130 9.98 13.77 11.36
N GLY A 131 11.01 12.98 11.02
CA GLY A 131 12.31 12.95 11.71
C GLY A 131 12.29 12.41 13.15
N GLN A 132 11.13 12.02 13.68
CA GLN A 132 10.96 11.54 15.05
C GLN A 132 11.14 10.02 15.13
N PRO A 133 11.67 9.50 16.25
CA PRO A 133 11.80 8.06 16.45
C PRO A 133 10.43 7.38 16.56
N GLY A 134 10.39 6.11 16.13
CA GLY A 134 9.27 5.22 16.41
C GLY A 134 9.25 4.81 17.88
N GLY A 135 8.05 4.71 18.45
CA GLY A 135 7.82 4.25 19.81
C GLY A 135 8.11 2.74 19.96
N PRO A 136 8.36 2.28 21.19
CA PRO A 136 8.58 0.87 21.45
C PRO A 136 7.28 0.06 21.30
N GLY A 137 7.38 -1.18 20.81
CA GLY A 137 6.26 -2.14 20.75
C GLY A 137 5.74 -2.52 22.13
N GLY A 138 4.76 -3.41 22.27
CA GLY A 138 4.27 -3.89 23.56
C GLY A 138 5.36 -4.64 24.34
N LEU A 139 5.22 -4.77 25.65
CA LEU A 139 6.19 -5.49 26.50
C LEU A 139 6.24 -6.99 26.17
N LEU A 140 5.08 -7.62 25.97
CA LEU A 140 4.99 -9.04 25.63
C LEU A 140 4.93 -9.25 24.13
N TYR A 141 4.02 -8.56 23.46
CA TYR A 141 3.79 -8.73 22.03
C TYR A 141 3.64 -7.38 21.36
N GLY A 142 4.45 -7.13 20.33
CA GLY A 142 4.34 -5.93 19.53
C GLY A 142 5.63 -5.60 18.81
N ASN A 143 5.48 -5.21 17.56
CA ASN A 143 6.55 -4.66 16.75
C ASN A 143 6.89 -3.25 17.23
N GLY A 144 8.14 -2.84 17.03
CA GLY A 144 8.51 -1.44 17.21
C GLY A 144 7.89 -0.56 16.12
N GLY A 145 7.57 0.68 16.47
CA GLY A 145 7.06 1.65 15.51
C GLY A 145 8.14 2.07 14.52
N ASN A 146 7.77 2.42 13.29
CA ASN A 146 8.71 2.94 12.31
C ASN A 146 9.16 4.36 12.68
N GLY A 147 10.43 4.66 12.48
CA GLY A 147 10.94 6.02 12.54
C GLY A 147 10.39 6.85 11.39
N GLY A 148 10.05 8.11 11.66
CA GLY A 148 9.50 8.99 10.63
C GLY A 148 10.58 9.50 9.69
N ALA A 149 10.26 9.54 8.39
CA ALA A 149 11.13 10.18 7.41
C ALA A 149 11.27 11.68 7.70
N SER A 150 12.46 12.24 7.50
CA SER A 150 12.67 13.66 7.72
C SER A 150 12.15 14.50 6.56
N ASN A 151 11.48 15.60 6.89
CA ASN A 151 11.08 16.64 5.95
C ASN A 151 11.75 18.00 6.24
N THR A 152 12.71 18.02 7.17
CA THR A 152 13.36 19.25 7.65
C THR A 152 14.86 19.17 7.43
N ALA A 153 15.41 20.22 6.81
CA ALA A 153 16.85 20.32 6.57
C ALA A 153 17.64 20.21 7.89
N GLY A 154 18.74 19.47 7.86
CA GLY A 154 19.58 19.24 9.04
C GLY A 154 19.02 18.23 10.06
N VAL A 155 17.77 17.76 9.89
CA VAL A 155 17.18 16.73 10.76
C VAL A 155 17.32 15.35 10.08
N PRO A 156 17.94 14.34 10.71
CA PRO A 156 18.03 12.99 10.16
C PRO A 156 16.66 12.27 10.20
N GLY A 157 16.56 11.15 9.50
CA GLY A 157 15.43 10.24 9.66
C GLY A 157 15.36 9.69 11.09
N GLY A 158 14.14 9.53 11.61
CA GLY A 158 13.94 9.00 12.96
C GLY A 158 14.37 7.53 13.07
N SER A 159 14.87 7.10 14.22
CA SER A 159 15.16 5.67 14.43
C SER A 159 13.89 4.83 14.54
N GLY A 160 13.92 3.59 14.07
CA GLY A 160 12.89 2.61 14.36
C GLY A 160 12.84 2.25 15.85
N GLY A 161 11.63 2.02 16.36
CA GLY A 161 11.41 1.63 17.75
C GLY A 161 11.80 0.17 17.99
N PRO A 162 12.19 -0.21 19.23
CA PRO A 162 12.45 -1.59 19.58
C PRO A 162 11.14 -2.38 19.80
N ALA A 163 11.18 -3.68 19.56
CA ALA A 163 10.08 -4.59 19.85
C ALA A 163 9.99 -5.00 21.34
N GLY A 164 9.00 -5.84 21.66
CA GLY A 164 8.79 -6.46 22.97
C GLY A 164 9.58 -7.73 23.24
N LEU A 165 8.98 -8.65 24.00
CA LEU A 165 9.44 -10.03 24.09
C LEU A 165 9.31 -10.75 22.74
N TRP A 166 8.17 -10.54 22.08
CA TRP A 166 7.85 -11.01 20.73
C TRP A 166 7.56 -9.82 19.82
N GLY A 167 8.18 -9.79 18.64
CA GLY A 167 7.92 -8.78 17.62
C GLY A 167 9.17 -8.32 16.89
N ASN A 168 9.00 -7.68 15.75
CA ASN A 168 10.10 -7.16 14.95
C ASN A 168 10.39 -5.70 15.29
N GLY A 169 11.65 -5.29 15.17
CA GLY A 169 12.02 -3.89 15.31
C GLY A 169 11.42 -3.04 14.18
N GLY A 170 11.11 -1.79 14.49
CA GLY A 170 10.59 -0.85 13.50
C GLY A 170 11.64 -0.45 12.46
N ALA A 171 11.22 -0.06 11.26
CA ALA A 171 12.12 0.47 10.25
C ALA A 171 12.65 1.86 10.65
N GLY A 172 13.89 2.17 10.29
CA GLY A 172 14.42 3.52 10.35
C GLY A 172 13.82 4.44 9.30
N GLY A 173 13.57 5.69 9.65
CA GLY A 173 13.06 6.71 8.74
C GLY A 173 14.10 7.17 7.74
N ALA A 174 13.68 7.57 6.54
CA ALA A 174 14.60 8.14 5.55
C ALA A 174 15.12 9.51 5.98
N GLY A 175 16.36 9.83 5.59
CA GLY A 175 16.94 11.16 5.70
C GLY A 175 16.25 12.17 4.79
N PHE A 176 16.48 13.45 5.08
CA PHE A 176 15.92 14.58 4.34
C PHE A 176 16.55 14.64 2.95
N ASN A 177 15.71 14.56 1.91
CA ASN A 177 16.12 14.86 0.54
C ASN A 177 16.10 16.38 0.34
N ALA A 178 17.25 16.93 -0.01
CA ALA A 178 17.48 18.35 0.00
C ALA A 178 17.20 19.04 -1.35
N GLY A 179 16.71 20.28 -1.26
CA GLY A 179 16.67 21.23 -2.38
C GLY A 179 18.04 21.90 -2.61
N ALA A 180 18.17 22.67 -3.69
CA ALA A 180 19.44 23.25 -4.15
C ALA A 180 20.26 23.92 -3.03
N GLY A 181 21.56 23.61 -2.99
CA GLY A 181 22.49 24.17 -2.00
C GLY A 181 22.33 23.68 -0.56
N VAL A 182 21.48 22.67 -0.31
CA VAL A 182 21.28 22.06 1.01
C VAL A 182 21.76 20.60 0.98
N ALA A 183 22.43 20.17 2.04
CA ALA A 183 22.89 18.79 2.17
C ALA A 183 21.74 17.86 2.57
N GLY A 184 21.75 16.64 2.02
CA GLY A 184 20.90 15.56 2.50
C GLY A 184 21.31 15.13 3.90
N THR A 185 20.37 14.57 4.67
CA THR A 185 20.66 14.11 6.06
C THR A 185 20.66 12.59 6.14
N ASN A 186 21.20 12.05 7.23
CA ASN A 186 21.31 10.61 7.39
C ASN A 186 19.94 9.93 7.56
N GLY A 187 19.84 8.67 7.14
CA GLY A 187 18.75 7.78 7.49
C GLY A 187 18.81 7.37 8.96
N GLY A 188 17.64 7.08 9.54
CA GLY A 188 17.51 6.58 10.90
C GLY A 188 17.90 5.11 11.00
N ALA A 189 18.44 4.69 12.15
CA ALA A 189 18.72 3.27 12.40
C ALA A 189 17.41 2.46 12.50
N GLY A 190 17.45 1.19 12.11
CA GLY A 190 16.38 0.24 12.38
C GLY A 190 16.31 -0.15 13.86
N GLY A 191 15.10 -0.49 14.33
CA GLY A 191 14.86 -0.89 15.70
C GLY A 191 15.30 -2.32 16.00
N ALA A 192 15.56 -2.63 17.26
CA ALA A 192 15.89 -4.00 17.67
C ALA A 192 14.65 -4.92 17.63
N GLY A 193 14.86 -6.17 17.22
CA GLY A 193 13.87 -7.24 17.30
C GLY A 193 13.57 -7.66 18.74
N GLY A 194 12.59 -8.54 18.92
CA GLY A 194 12.12 -8.98 20.22
C GLY A 194 13.15 -9.79 21.01
N TRP A 195 13.00 -9.77 22.33
CA TRP A 195 13.92 -10.43 23.27
C TRP A 195 13.95 -11.95 23.15
N LEU A 196 12.87 -12.59 22.69
CA LEU A 196 12.84 -14.03 22.47
C LEU A 196 12.79 -14.35 20.98
N VAL A 197 11.86 -13.72 20.26
CA VAL A 197 11.72 -13.87 18.81
C VAL A 197 11.43 -12.52 18.18
N GLY A 198 12.22 -12.19 17.16
CA GLY A 198 11.99 -10.99 16.38
C GLY A 198 13.17 -10.60 15.51
N ASN A 199 12.86 -10.18 14.28
CA ASN A 199 13.84 -9.62 13.38
C ASN A 199 14.16 -8.17 13.78
N GLY A 200 15.38 -7.74 13.56
CA GLY A 200 15.70 -6.32 13.58
C GLY A 200 15.06 -5.58 12.40
N GLY A 201 14.69 -4.32 12.62
CA GLY A 201 14.12 -3.48 11.58
C GLY A 201 15.18 -3.00 10.58
N PRO A 202 14.84 -2.76 9.31
CA PRO A 202 15.78 -2.20 8.35
C PRO A 202 16.15 -0.75 8.70
N GLY A 203 17.37 -0.35 8.37
CA GLY A 203 17.80 1.04 8.47
C GLY A 203 17.24 1.91 7.34
N GLY A 204 17.02 3.18 7.63
CA GLY A 204 16.49 4.16 6.68
C GLY A 204 17.53 4.58 5.64
N ALA A 205 17.08 4.94 4.43
CA ALA A 205 17.97 5.51 3.42
C ALA A 205 18.48 6.89 3.83
N GLY A 206 19.72 7.21 3.46
CA GLY A 206 20.27 8.56 3.52
C GLY A 206 19.62 9.48 2.49
N GLY A 207 19.47 10.74 2.84
CA GLY A 207 18.89 11.77 1.98
C GLY A 207 19.87 12.25 0.91
N ALA A 208 19.36 12.52 -0.29
CA ALA A 208 20.15 13.11 -1.37
C ALA A 208 20.39 14.61 -1.14
N SER A 209 21.56 15.09 -1.54
CA SER A 209 21.94 16.50 -1.48
C SER A 209 21.43 17.26 -2.71
N GLY A 210 21.04 18.51 -2.51
CA GLY A 210 20.51 19.34 -3.58
C GLY A 210 21.59 19.84 -4.53
N GLY A 211 21.26 19.88 -5.81
CA GLY A 211 22.20 20.30 -6.87
C GLY A 211 22.49 21.81 -6.92
N ASN A 212 23.33 22.18 -7.88
CA ASN A 212 23.80 23.55 -8.13
C ASN A 212 24.46 24.19 -6.88
N ALA A 213 25.24 23.40 -6.15
CA ALA A 213 25.92 23.87 -4.96
C ALA A 213 27.26 24.52 -5.32
N ALA A 214 27.55 25.70 -4.75
CA ALA A 214 28.83 26.40 -4.93
C ALA A 214 29.99 25.69 -4.20
N ALA A 215 29.66 24.85 -3.22
CA ALA A 215 30.57 23.95 -2.54
C ALA A 215 30.00 22.52 -2.60
N PRO A 216 30.84 21.48 -2.65
CA PRO A 216 30.37 20.10 -2.74
C PRO A 216 29.64 19.70 -1.46
N LEU A 217 28.42 19.14 -1.61
CA LEU A 217 27.60 18.66 -0.50
C LEU A 217 27.41 17.15 -0.62
N SER A 218 28.01 16.41 0.31
CA SER A 218 27.90 14.95 0.34
C SER A 218 26.48 14.50 0.63
N GLY A 219 26.06 13.37 0.04
CA GLY A 219 24.78 12.74 0.40
C GLY A 219 24.76 12.25 1.84
N GLY A 220 23.58 12.16 2.43
CA GLY A 220 23.40 11.60 3.77
C GLY A 220 23.75 10.11 3.81
N ALA A 221 24.32 9.64 4.91
CA ALA A 221 24.57 8.21 5.09
C ALA A 221 23.27 7.44 5.32
N GLY A 222 23.24 6.16 4.94
CA GLY A 222 22.17 5.25 5.37
C GLY A 222 22.17 5.05 6.89
N GLY A 223 21.04 4.62 7.43
CA GLY A 223 20.92 4.19 8.82
C GLY A 223 21.28 2.72 9.00
N ALA A 224 21.90 2.35 10.12
CA ALA A 224 22.24 0.94 10.39
C ALA A 224 20.98 0.07 10.50
N GLY A 225 21.09 -1.19 10.08
CA GLY A 225 20.06 -2.19 10.33
C GLY A 225 19.96 -2.52 11.82
N GLY A 226 18.74 -2.76 12.30
CA GLY A 226 18.47 -3.16 13.66
C GLY A 226 18.93 -4.59 13.94
N ASN A 227 19.31 -4.89 15.17
CA ASN A 227 19.74 -6.24 15.56
C ASN A 227 18.53 -7.10 15.93
N ALA A 228 18.57 -8.40 15.60
CA ALA A 228 17.79 -9.40 16.32
C ALA A 228 18.52 -9.72 17.63
N ILE A 229 18.01 -9.19 18.75
CA ILE A 229 18.68 -9.34 20.07
C ILE A 229 18.27 -10.61 20.82
N GLY A 230 17.25 -11.32 20.34
CA GLY A 230 16.68 -12.50 20.99
C GLY A 230 17.29 -13.82 20.56
N LEU A 231 16.64 -14.92 20.97
CA LEU A 231 17.06 -16.28 20.62
C LEU A 231 16.89 -16.54 19.11
N PHE A 232 15.79 -16.06 18.53
CA PHE A 232 15.45 -16.28 17.13
C PHE A 232 15.19 -14.96 16.40
N GLY A 233 15.78 -14.79 15.22
CA GLY A 233 15.49 -13.65 14.37
C GLY A 233 16.65 -13.24 13.48
N ASN A 234 16.32 -12.58 12.38
CA ASN A 234 17.28 -12.05 11.43
C ASN A 234 17.63 -10.60 11.76
N GLY A 235 18.87 -10.21 11.51
CA GLY A 235 19.26 -8.80 11.53
C GLY A 235 18.56 -8.02 10.41
N GLY A 236 18.25 -6.75 10.67
CA GLY A 236 17.70 -5.84 9.69
C GLY A 236 18.76 -5.40 8.67
N ALA A 237 18.36 -5.16 7.43
CA ALA A 237 19.28 -4.62 6.42
C ALA A 237 19.73 -3.19 6.76
N GLY A 238 20.95 -2.83 6.40
CA GLY A 238 21.46 -1.47 6.45
C GLY A 238 20.85 -0.59 5.36
N GLY A 239 20.69 0.69 5.67
CA GLY A 239 20.18 1.70 4.76
C GLY A 239 21.20 2.06 3.68
N VAL A 240 20.68 2.37 2.49
CA VAL A 240 21.50 2.92 1.40
C VAL A 240 21.91 4.36 1.67
N GLY A 241 23.08 4.77 1.18
CA GLY A 241 23.52 6.17 1.23
C GLY A 241 22.85 7.03 0.16
N GLY A 242 22.67 8.32 0.45
CA GLY A 242 22.07 9.32 -0.45
C GLY A 242 23.06 9.83 -1.51
N ALA A 243 22.55 10.41 -2.59
CA ALA A 243 23.40 10.98 -3.63
C ALA A 243 24.03 12.32 -3.21
N GLY A 244 25.25 12.60 -3.67
CA GLY A 244 25.89 13.91 -3.52
C GLY A 244 25.34 14.98 -4.48
N SER A 245 25.58 16.25 -4.16
CA SER A 245 25.07 17.38 -4.95
C SER A 245 25.75 17.50 -6.31
N THR A 246 25.04 17.99 -7.32
CA THR A 246 25.71 18.54 -8.50
C THR A 246 26.36 19.89 -8.18
N GLY A 247 27.54 20.17 -8.74
CA GLY A 247 28.21 21.45 -8.61
C GLY A 247 27.56 22.57 -9.45
N SER A 248 27.66 23.82 -8.98
CA SER A 248 27.16 24.98 -9.72
C SER A 248 27.98 25.32 -10.95
N THR A 249 27.32 25.88 -11.96
CA THR A 249 28.01 26.40 -13.16
C THR A 249 28.78 27.68 -12.79
N GLY A 250 30.07 27.74 -13.11
CA GLY A 250 30.89 28.94 -12.88
C GLY A 250 30.64 29.97 -13.97
N LEU A 251 30.21 31.19 -13.61
CA LEU A 251 29.90 32.25 -14.58
C LEU A 251 31.15 33.03 -15.03
N VAL A 252 32.08 33.24 -14.11
CA VAL A 252 33.37 33.93 -14.35
C VAL A 252 34.56 33.13 -13.81
N ASP A 253 34.33 31.89 -13.39
CA ASP A 253 35.29 30.99 -12.74
C ASP A 253 35.03 29.52 -13.17
N HIS A 254 35.83 28.59 -12.65
CA HIS A 254 35.63 27.15 -12.79
C HIS A 254 34.26 26.72 -12.24
N GLY A 255 33.67 25.69 -12.85
CA GLY A 255 32.48 25.05 -12.28
C GLY A 255 32.80 24.46 -10.90
N ALA A 256 31.85 24.52 -9.98
CA ALA A 256 32.04 23.96 -8.65
C ALA A 256 32.09 22.42 -8.71
N PRO A 257 32.85 21.76 -7.83
CA PRO A 257 32.87 20.29 -7.80
C PRO A 257 31.53 19.71 -7.31
N GLY A 258 31.23 18.50 -7.74
CA GLY A 258 30.11 17.71 -7.24
C GLY A 258 30.40 17.16 -5.83
N GLY A 259 29.35 16.91 -5.05
CA GLY A 259 29.43 16.31 -3.73
C GLY A 259 29.60 14.79 -3.80
N ASP A 260 30.24 14.20 -2.80
CA ASP A 260 30.38 12.75 -2.71
C ASP A 260 29.04 12.06 -2.37
N GLY A 261 28.91 10.78 -2.72
CA GLY A 261 27.81 9.96 -2.23
C GLY A 261 27.86 9.77 -0.71
N GLY A 262 26.71 9.51 -0.11
CA GLY A 262 26.61 9.13 1.30
C GLY A 262 26.99 7.66 1.50
N LEU A 263 27.55 7.31 2.66
CA LEU A 263 27.92 5.93 2.97
C LEU A 263 26.69 5.02 3.07
N GLY A 264 26.82 3.78 2.61
CA GLY A 264 25.91 2.71 2.99
C GLY A 264 26.13 2.31 4.44
N ALA A 265 25.10 1.84 5.11
CA ALA A 265 25.16 1.48 6.52
C ALA A 265 25.30 -0.04 6.73
N PRO A 266 25.89 -0.49 7.84
CA PRO A 266 25.94 -1.92 8.13
C PRO A 266 24.54 -2.50 8.38
N GLY A 267 24.37 -3.79 8.08
CA GLY A 267 23.21 -4.54 8.54
C GLY A 267 23.32 -4.93 10.02
N GLY A 268 22.21 -5.38 10.58
CA GLY A 268 22.12 -5.82 11.97
C GLY A 268 22.54 -7.27 12.16
N HIS A 269 22.79 -7.64 13.40
CA HIS A 269 23.16 -9.00 13.77
C HIS A 269 21.95 -9.94 13.87
N ALA A 270 22.20 -11.23 13.65
CA ALA A 270 21.25 -12.31 13.87
C ALA A 270 21.00 -12.58 15.36
N GLY A 271 19.89 -13.27 15.65
CA GLY A 271 19.59 -13.84 16.96
C GLY A 271 20.57 -14.96 17.36
N VAL A 272 20.61 -15.25 18.65
CA VAL A 272 21.67 -16.06 19.29
C VAL A 272 21.66 -17.53 18.84
N LEU A 273 20.47 -18.13 18.68
CA LEU A 273 20.34 -19.56 18.36
C LEU A 273 20.06 -19.79 16.88
N TYR A 274 19.28 -18.92 16.24
CA TYR A 274 18.96 -19.04 14.82
C TYR A 274 18.58 -17.70 14.21
N GLY A 275 19.18 -17.44 13.05
CA GLY A 275 18.94 -16.25 12.26
C GLY A 275 20.09 -15.97 11.31
N ILE A 276 19.86 -15.08 10.35
CA ILE A 276 20.89 -14.53 9.48
C ILE A 276 21.12 -13.05 9.78
N GLY A 277 22.37 -12.59 9.64
CA GLY A 277 22.69 -11.17 9.70
C GLY A 277 21.99 -10.42 8.58
N GLY A 278 21.75 -9.12 8.80
CA GLY A 278 21.21 -8.24 7.79
C GLY A 278 22.29 -7.85 6.78
N ALA A 279 21.93 -7.73 5.51
CA ALA A 279 22.84 -7.19 4.50
C ALA A 279 23.18 -5.73 4.77
N GLY A 280 24.41 -5.32 4.49
CA GLY A 280 24.78 -3.91 4.46
C GLY A 280 24.10 -3.15 3.30
N GLY A 281 23.90 -1.85 3.49
CA GLY A 281 23.33 -0.97 2.48
C GLY A 281 24.37 -0.52 1.45
N ALA A 282 23.94 -0.25 0.22
CA ALA A 282 24.81 0.30 -0.81
C ALA A 282 25.23 1.75 -0.50
N GLY A 283 26.42 2.16 -0.95
CA GLY A 283 26.82 3.56 -0.93
C GLY A 283 26.08 4.39 -1.98
N GLY A 284 25.97 5.69 -1.74
CA GLY A 284 25.37 6.66 -2.63
C GLY A 284 26.27 7.01 -3.81
N ALA A 285 25.65 7.51 -4.88
CA ALA A 285 26.38 8.03 -6.04
C ALA A 285 26.95 9.43 -5.74
N GLY A 286 28.14 9.72 -6.26
CA GLY A 286 28.68 11.08 -6.29
C GLY A 286 27.92 11.96 -7.29
N GLY A 287 27.89 13.26 -7.03
CA GLY A 287 27.27 14.26 -7.89
C GLY A 287 28.18 14.70 -9.02
N ALA A 288 27.62 15.14 -10.14
CA ALA A 288 28.40 15.70 -11.24
C ALA A 288 29.01 17.07 -10.87
N GLY A 289 30.20 17.39 -11.40
CA GLY A 289 30.74 18.74 -11.31
C GLY A 289 29.99 19.72 -12.20
N GLY A 290 30.03 21.01 -11.85
CA GLY A 290 29.40 22.08 -12.61
C GLY A 290 30.18 22.43 -13.87
N ALA A 291 29.53 23.00 -14.88
CA ALA A 291 30.22 23.50 -16.07
C ALA A 291 30.98 24.81 -15.77
N GLY A 292 32.06 25.10 -16.49
CA GLY A 292 32.65 26.45 -16.55
C GLY A 292 32.06 27.24 -17.74
N ALA A 293 31.67 28.49 -17.55
CA ALA A 293 31.14 29.37 -18.60
C ALA A 293 32.18 30.42 -19.05
N TYR A 294 32.16 30.77 -20.35
CA TYR A 294 33.20 31.57 -21.01
C TYR A 294 32.83 33.06 -21.14
N TYR A 295 33.75 33.93 -20.70
CA TYR A 295 34.25 35.04 -21.52
C TYR A 295 35.77 34.86 -21.70
N GLN A 296 36.16 34.62 -22.96
CA GLN A 296 37.51 34.66 -23.55
C GLN A 296 38.55 33.55 -23.30
N ASN A 297 38.60 32.76 -22.19
CA ASN A 297 39.61 31.66 -22.07
C ASN A 297 39.21 30.35 -21.33
N GLY A 298 37.95 30.12 -20.98
CA GLY A 298 37.47 28.76 -20.77
C GLY A 298 37.90 28.06 -19.53
N PHE A 299 37.14 28.36 -18.52
CA PHE A 299 37.25 27.67 -17.27
C PHE A 299 36.88 26.20 -17.44
N ALA A 300 37.68 25.34 -16.82
CA ALA A 300 37.37 23.92 -16.73
C ALA A 300 36.06 23.73 -15.95
N GLY A 301 35.34 22.66 -16.28
CA GLY A 301 34.26 22.17 -15.42
C GLY A 301 34.80 21.72 -14.07
N GLY A 302 33.93 21.70 -13.05
CA GLY A 302 34.21 21.10 -11.77
C GLY A 302 34.39 19.58 -11.88
N ALA A 303 35.16 19.01 -10.98
CA ALA A 303 35.26 17.56 -10.85
C ALA A 303 33.93 16.97 -10.35
N GLY A 304 33.58 15.76 -10.78
CA GLY A 304 32.52 14.99 -10.14
C GLY A 304 32.92 14.58 -8.72
N GLY A 305 31.93 14.40 -7.86
CA GLY A 305 32.10 13.75 -6.56
C GLY A 305 32.26 12.24 -6.71
N ASN A 306 32.82 11.61 -5.69
CA ASN A 306 33.05 10.17 -5.66
C ASN A 306 31.80 9.42 -5.23
N GLY A 307 31.63 8.19 -5.72
CA GLY A 307 30.71 7.24 -5.10
C GLY A 307 31.19 6.83 -3.71
N ALA A 308 30.27 6.40 -2.87
CA ALA A 308 30.57 5.95 -1.52
C ALA A 308 30.67 4.43 -1.38
N MET A 309 31.38 3.97 -0.34
CA MET A 309 31.43 2.56 0.01
C MET A 309 30.07 2.06 0.53
N GLY A 310 29.75 0.80 0.25
CA GLY A 310 28.65 0.09 0.89
C GLY A 310 28.98 -0.30 2.34
N GLY A 311 27.93 -0.61 3.10
CA GLY A 311 28.03 -1.10 4.47
C GLY A 311 28.37 -2.59 4.54
N ALA A 312 28.90 -3.02 5.69
CA ALA A 312 29.15 -4.43 5.98
C ALA A 312 27.84 -5.18 6.26
N GLY A 313 27.74 -6.43 5.81
CA GLY A 313 26.67 -7.37 6.18
C GLY A 313 27.06 -8.26 7.35
#